data_AF-A0A1Y2D8E9-F1
#
_entry.id   AF-A0A1Y2D8E9-F1
#
_cell.length_a   1.000
_cell.length_b   1.000
_cell.length_c   1.000
_cell.angle_alpha   90.00
_cell.angle_beta   90.00
_cell.angle_gamma   90.00
#
_symmetry.space_group_name_H-M   'P 1'
#
loop_
_entity.id
_entity.type
_entity.pdbx_description
1 polymer ?
#
loop_
_entity_poly.entity_id
_entity_poly.type
_entity_poly.pdbx_seq_one_letter_code
_entity_poly.pdbx_strand_id
1 'polypeptide(L)'
;MPSLLNFTPSFGVPSSSSASSSESRSSSSARSSLDPAEVATRFLPFLLSPSPSDVLFVCAAQAGSPHVEPKQLWASKSLLSRESGYFAALFSGEWSESAELEQGRTGEGELWLEAPEGVGGGEKMFEHNHAVGQPLPHTLYSGTPSAPLRFTIRTSIRFPLLRAVLLYLYTSHISFLTSPKVKHIDFPLLDAPNTPSLPPPVPPLPIYLLAEYFDIPSLQSLALEAYSSFLLSSPSPTLFLSLFDSTIALHSDLHELVLDLASSAEMWAELRGEWRENRREVLGIDEERWAWTRDEVERRVWVRAEMGKAAEEEREREETRKRTLATVWFG
;
A
#
# COMPACT_ATOMS: atom_id res chain seq x y z
N MET A 1 -21.47 -3.66 41.62
CA MET A 1 -21.40 -2.22 41.88
C MET A 1 -19.95 -1.81 42.05
N PRO A 2 -19.24 -1.47 40.96
CA PRO A 2 -18.00 -0.69 41.03
C PRO A 2 -18.19 0.70 40.43
N SER A 3 -17.49 1.64 41.07
CA SER A 3 -17.63 3.08 40.94
C SER A 3 -17.01 3.62 39.65
N LEU A 4 -17.76 4.47 38.95
CA LEU A 4 -17.30 5.27 37.81
C LEU A 4 -16.53 6.49 38.33
N LEU A 5 -15.25 6.60 37.94
CA LEU A 5 -14.45 7.81 38.12
C LEU A 5 -14.61 8.68 36.87
N ASN A 6 -15.24 9.85 37.07
CA ASN A 6 -15.37 10.91 36.07
C ASN A 6 -14.04 11.66 35.93
N PHE A 7 -13.49 11.68 34.72
CA PHE A 7 -12.45 12.62 34.30
C PHE A 7 -13.09 13.76 33.51
N THR A 8 -13.02 14.98 34.03
CA THR A 8 -13.34 16.21 33.29
C THR A 8 -12.05 16.89 32.84
N PRO A 9 -11.84 17.17 31.54
CA PRO A 9 -10.74 18.01 31.11
C PRO A 9 -11.13 19.50 31.22
N SER A 10 -10.29 20.25 31.94
CA SER A 10 -10.34 21.71 32.07
C SER A 10 -9.72 22.36 30.83
N PHE A 11 -10.53 23.06 30.03
CA PHE A 11 -10.05 23.90 28.93
C PHE A 11 -9.45 25.20 29.48
N GLY A 12 -8.12 25.31 29.42
CA GLY A 12 -7.39 26.56 29.65
C GLY A 12 -7.41 27.43 28.41
N VAL A 13 -7.93 28.65 28.55
CA VAL A 13 -7.88 29.72 27.54
C VAL A 13 -6.51 30.39 27.61
N PRO A 14 -5.73 30.49 26.51
CA PRO A 14 -4.55 31.35 26.51
C PRO A 14 -4.93 32.78 26.12
N SER A 15 -4.51 33.69 26.98
CA SER A 15 -4.65 35.13 26.87
C SER A 15 -3.76 35.71 25.77
N SER A 16 -4.30 36.69 25.05
CA SER A 16 -3.64 37.52 24.06
C SER A 16 -2.57 38.42 24.68
N SER A 17 -1.32 38.37 24.17
CA SER A 17 -0.29 39.36 24.46
C SER A 17 0.45 39.81 23.20
N SER A 18 0.12 41.05 22.83
CA SER A 18 0.87 42.09 22.13
C SER A 18 2.30 41.84 21.62
N ALA A 19 2.43 42.10 20.31
CA ALA A 19 3.52 42.71 19.55
C ALA A 19 4.79 43.18 20.30
N SER A 20 5.94 42.66 19.86
CA SER A 20 7.22 43.36 19.86
C SER A 20 8.05 42.93 18.66
N SER A 21 8.34 43.89 17.79
CA SER A 21 9.14 43.74 16.57
C SER A 21 10.62 43.57 16.92
N SER A 22 11.16 42.37 16.66
CA SER A 22 12.60 42.13 16.64
C SER A 22 12.96 41.50 15.30
N GLU A 23 13.59 42.31 14.44
CA GLU A 23 14.20 41.92 13.17
C GLU A 23 15.26 40.83 13.40
N SER A 24 14.81 39.58 13.28
CA SER A 24 15.68 38.41 13.28
C SER A 24 16.17 38.24 11.85
N ARG A 25 17.44 38.56 11.61
CA ARG A 25 18.14 38.25 10.36
C ARG A 25 18.21 36.73 10.21
N SER A 26 17.19 36.19 9.55
CA SER A 26 17.12 34.79 9.13
C SER A 26 18.19 34.54 8.08
N SER A 27 19.40 34.19 8.52
CA SER A 27 20.37 33.48 7.71
C SER A 27 19.82 32.08 7.45
N SER A 28 18.89 31.98 6.49
CA SER A 28 18.36 30.73 5.98
C SER A 28 19.49 30.02 5.23
N SER A 29 20.29 29.25 5.96
CA SER A 29 21.12 28.20 5.36
C SER A 29 20.19 27.30 4.56
N ALA A 30 20.20 27.47 3.24
CA ALA A 30 19.59 26.56 2.29
C ALA A 30 20.28 25.20 2.42
N ARG A 31 19.85 24.41 3.39
CA ARG A 31 20.08 22.97 3.38
C ARG A 31 19.34 22.47 2.16
N SER A 32 20.07 22.23 1.06
CA SER A 32 19.54 21.56 -0.12
C SER A 32 18.96 20.23 0.36
N SER A 33 17.63 20.14 0.45
CA SER A 33 16.94 18.89 0.69
C SER A 33 17.32 17.97 -0.46
N LEU A 34 18.12 16.94 -0.16
CA LEU A 34 18.45 15.92 -1.14
C LEU A 34 17.15 15.30 -1.64
N ASP A 35 17.02 15.16 -2.96
CA ASP A 35 15.87 14.51 -3.58
C ASP A 35 15.80 13.05 -3.08
N PRO A 36 14.66 12.60 -2.53
CA PRO A 36 14.46 11.21 -2.12
C PRO A 36 14.84 10.18 -3.20
N ALA A 37 14.66 10.50 -4.48
CA ALA A 37 15.04 9.62 -5.59
C ALA A 37 16.57 9.49 -5.73
N GLU A 38 17.33 10.58 -5.51
CA GLU A 38 18.79 10.53 -5.48
C GLU A 38 19.30 9.71 -4.30
N VAL A 39 18.67 9.87 -3.13
CA VAL A 39 18.97 9.06 -1.94
C VAL A 39 18.73 7.59 -2.26
N ALA A 40 17.58 7.25 -2.84
CA ALA A 40 17.27 5.87 -3.22
C ALA A 40 18.29 5.26 -4.19
N THR A 41 18.73 6.04 -5.18
CA THR A 41 19.75 5.61 -6.13
C THR A 41 21.08 5.28 -5.46
N ARG A 42 21.46 6.05 -4.43
CA ARG A 42 22.69 5.81 -3.64
C ARG A 42 22.58 4.61 -2.69
N PHE A 43 21.38 4.28 -2.23
CA PHE A 43 21.14 3.15 -1.31
C PHE A 43 20.96 1.81 -2.00
N LEU A 44 20.59 1.80 -3.29
CA LEU A 44 20.41 0.57 -4.06
C LEU A 44 21.60 -0.41 -4.02
N PRO A 45 22.87 0.02 -4.17
CA PRO A 45 24.01 -0.88 -4.04
C PRO A 45 24.10 -1.55 -2.67
N PHE A 46 23.61 -0.92 -1.59
CA PHE A 46 23.64 -1.52 -0.25
C PHE A 46 22.57 -2.59 -0.05
N LEU A 47 21.41 -2.43 -0.69
CA LEU A 47 20.34 -3.43 -0.72
C LEU A 47 20.70 -4.65 -1.60
N LEU A 48 21.47 -4.42 -2.66
CA LEU A 48 21.87 -5.44 -3.62
C LEU A 48 23.22 -6.08 -3.28
N SER A 49 24.06 -5.39 -2.51
CA SER A 49 25.33 -5.93 -2.04
C SER A 49 25.10 -6.79 -0.80
N PRO A 50 25.77 -7.95 -0.70
CA PRO A 50 25.88 -8.71 0.53
C PRO A 50 26.78 -7.95 1.54
N SER A 51 26.33 -6.77 1.97
CA SER A 51 26.84 -6.11 3.16
C SER A 51 26.35 -6.89 4.39
N PRO A 52 26.91 -6.71 5.60
CA PRO A 52 26.55 -7.49 6.79
C PRO A 52 25.13 -7.11 7.28
N SER A 53 24.13 -7.50 6.51
CA SER A 53 22.73 -7.51 6.85
C SER A 53 22.43 -8.81 7.57
N ASP A 54 21.60 -8.73 8.60
CA ASP A 54 21.29 -9.84 9.50
C ASP A 54 20.01 -10.58 9.14
N VAL A 55 19.29 -10.10 8.11
CA VAL A 55 18.07 -10.72 7.58
C VAL A 55 18.21 -10.97 6.07
N LEU A 56 17.94 -12.19 5.66
CA LEU A 56 17.89 -12.63 4.26
C LEU A 56 16.46 -13.03 3.89
N PHE A 57 15.85 -12.32 2.95
CA PHE A 57 14.61 -12.75 2.32
C PHE A 57 14.90 -13.63 1.10
N VAL A 58 14.31 -14.82 1.07
CA VAL A 58 14.37 -15.76 -0.05
C VAL A 58 12.99 -15.81 -0.71
N CYS A 59 12.87 -15.15 -1.85
CA CYS A 59 11.63 -15.15 -2.64
C CYS A 59 11.54 -16.46 -3.42
N ALA A 60 10.42 -17.19 -3.26
CA ALA A 60 10.19 -18.41 -4.01
C ALA A 60 10.25 -18.16 -5.52
N ALA A 61 10.83 -19.10 -6.27
CA ALA A 61 10.81 -19.07 -7.72
C ALA A 61 9.35 -19.07 -8.22
N GLN A 62 9.08 -18.34 -9.30
CA GLN A 62 7.75 -18.30 -9.89
C GLN A 62 7.34 -19.72 -10.30
N ALA A 63 6.17 -20.16 -9.83
CA ALA A 63 5.67 -21.51 -10.09
C ALA A 63 5.66 -21.78 -11.61
N GLY A 64 6.35 -22.83 -12.04
CA GLY A 64 6.44 -23.23 -13.46
C GLY A 64 7.81 -23.11 -14.11
N SER A 65 8.82 -22.54 -13.44
CA SER A 65 10.20 -22.53 -13.96
C SER A 65 11.18 -23.24 -13.01
N PRO A 66 11.43 -24.56 -13.21
CA PRO A 66 12.29 -25.36 -12.32
C PRO A 66 13.78 -24.98 -12.37
N HIS A 67 14.16 -24.06 -13.28
CA HIS A 67 15.55 -23.63 -13.48
C HIS A 67 15.85 -22.22 -12.96
N VAL A 68 14.86 -21.52 -12.39
CA VAL A 68 15.08 -20.17 -11.86
C VAL A 68 15.53 -20.28 -10.41
N GLU A 69 16.77 -19.88 -10.14
CA GLU A 69 17.28 -19.80 -8.79
C GLU A 69 16.44 -18.83 -7.94
N PRO A 70 16.20 -19.16 -6.65
CA PRO A 70 15.45 -18.29 -5.77
C PRO A 70 16.15 -16.95 -5.64
N LYS A 71 15.38 -15.87 -5.73
CA LYS A 71 15.94 -14.52 -5.63
C LYS A 71 16.08 -14.13 -4.16
N GLN A 72 17.18 -13.46 -3.87
CA GLN A 72 17.57 -13.09 -2.52
C GLN A 72 17.56 -11.57 -2.33
N LEU A 73 17.08 -11.11 -1.17
CA LEU A 73 17.13 -9.71 -0.76
C LEU A 73 17.67 -9.61 0.66
N TRP A 74 18.66 -8.75 0.87
CA TRP A 74 19.26 -8.52 2.17
C TRP A 74 18.65 -7.28 2.83
N ALA A 75 18.44 -7.34 4.14
CA ALA A 75 17.88 -6.25 4.93
C ALA A 75 18.44 -6.21 6.36
N SER A 76 18.36 -5.03 6.98
CA SER A 76 18.73 -4.86 8.39
C SER A 76 17.54 -5.09 9.32
N LYS A 77 17.69 -6.02 10.27
CA LYS A 77 16.73 -6.27 11.36
C LYS A 77 16.38 -4.98 12.11
N SER A 78 17.39 -4.16 12.38
CA SER A 78 17.22 -2.92 13.15
C SER A 78 16.34 -1.90 12.41
N LEU A 79 16.48 -1.81 11.09
CA LEU A 79 15.64 -0.96 10.26
C LEU A 79 14.22 -1.52 10.16
N LEU A 80 14.08 -2.82 9.83
CA LEU A 80 12.78 -3.47 9.72
C LEU A 80 11.97 -3.31 11.01
N SER A 81 12.59 -3.56 12.17
CA SER A 81 11.94 -3.41 13.48
C SER A 81 11.56 -1.96 13.80
N ARG A 82 12.25 -0.98 13.22
CA ARG A 82 11.97 0.44 13.47
C ARG A 82 10.81 0.95 12.63
N GLU A 83 10.75 0.52 11.37
CA GLU A 83 9.79 1.05 10.38
C GLU A 83 8.51 0.21 10.24
N SER A 84 8.47 -1.00 10.82
CA SER A 84 7.34 -1.93 10.72
C SER A 84 7.04 -2.56 12.08
N GLY A 85 5.79 -2.40 12.54
CA GLY A 85 5.32 -3.00 13.79
C GLY A 85 5.34 -4.52 13.73
N TYR A 86 4.98 -5.09 12.57
CA TYR A 86 5.06 -6.52 12.30
C TYR A 86 6.47 -7.08 12.54
N PHE A 87 7.49 -6.50 11.89
CA PHE A 87 8.86 -6.98 12.03
C PHE A 87 9.40 -6.74 13.44
N ALA A 88 9.01 -5.64 14.10
CA ALA A 88 9.37 -5.40 15.50
C ALA A 88 8.89 -6.56 16.41
N ALA A 89 7.63 -6.94 16.27
CA ALA A 89 7.03 -8.03 17.03
C ALA A 89 7.67 -9.38 16.68
N LEU A 90 7.84 -9.68 15.38
CA LEU A 90 8.48 -10.90 14.89
C LEU A 90 9.90 -11.10 15.47
N PHE A 91 10.67 -10.01 15.51
CA PHE A 91 12.08 -10.03 15.92
C PHE A 91 12.32 -9.92 17.43
N SER A 92 11.30 -9.52 18.18
CA SER A 92 11.33 -9.39 19.64
C SER A 92 11.15 -10.73 20.37
N GLY A 93 10.68 -11.78 19.68
CA GLY A 93 10.40 -13.06 20.31
C GLY A 93 8.94 -13.26 20.73
N GLU A 94 8.05 -12.30 20.47
CA GLU A 94 6.65 -12.36 20.90
C GLU A 94 5.81 -13.39 20.13
N TRP A 95 6.34 -13.91 19.01
CA TRP A 95 5.64 -14.84 18.14
C TRP A 95 6.17 -16.25 18.35
N SER A 96 5.31 -17.26 18.24
CA SER A 96 5.72 -18.68 18.36
C SER A 96 6.79 -19.05 17.32
N GLU A 97 6.75 -18.39 16.18
CA GLU A 97 7.74 -18.48 15.09
C GLU A 97 9.16 -18.09 15.55
N SER A 98 9.27 -17.18 16.51
CA SER A 98 10.57 -16.77 17.07
C SER A 98 11.19 -17.85 17.96
N ALA A 99 10.37 -18.75 18.54
CA ALA A 99 10.85 -19.84 19.40
C ALA A 99 11.58 -20.94 18.60
N GLU A 100 11.13 -21.21 17.37
CA GLU A 100 11.84 -22.11 16.44
C GLU A 100 13.19 -21.53 16.03
N LEU A 101 13.26 -20.20 15.93
CA LEU A 101 14.46 -19.44 15.62
C LEU A 101 15.51 -19.46 16.74
N GLU A 102 15.10 -19.44 18.02
CA GLU A 102 16.04 -19.49 19.16
C GLU A 102 16.50 -20.90 19.54
N GLN A 103 15.70 -21.95 19.23
CA GLN A 103 16.08 -23.34 19.53
C GLN A 103 17.16 -23.88 18.57
N GLY A 104 17.34 -23.26 17.40
CA GLY A 104 18.42 -23.52 16.45
C GLY A 104 19.77 -22.94 16.88
N ARG A 105 20.28 -23.25 18.09
CA ARG A 105 21.53 -22.69 18.65
C ARG A 105 22.82 -22.98 17.85
N THR A 106 22.74 -23.69 16.73
CA THR A 106 23.87 -23.93 15.82
C THR A 106 23.51 -23.86 14.32
N GLY A 107 22.29 -23.49 13.94
CA GLY A 107 21.87 -23.58 12.54
C GLY A 107 20.71 -22.65 12.21
N GLU A 108 20.95 -21.83 11.18
CA GLU A 108 20.01 -21.05 10.37
C GLU A 108 18.52 -21.29 10.69
N GLY A 109 17.90 -20.37 11.44
CA GLY A 109 16.45 -20.34 11.61
C GLY A 109 15.78 -19.90 10.31
N GLU A 110 14.82 -20.70 9.85
CA GLU A 110 14.05 -20.47 8.63
C GLU A 110 12.60 -20.14 8.99
N LEU A 111 12.12 -18.98 8.57
CA LEU A 111 10.74 -18.55 8.72
C LEU A 111 10.03 -18.57 7.37
N TRP A 112 8.77 -19.03 7.34
CA TRP A 112 7.94 -18.94 6.14
C TRP A 112 6.92 -17.81 6.26
N LEU A 113 6.94 -16.91 5.30
CA LEU A 113 6.06 -15.75 5.22
C LEU A 113 5.17 -15.87 3.99
N GLU A 114 3.92 -16.25 4.21
CA GLU A 114 2.91 -16.31 3.17
C GLU A 114 2.49 -14.89 2.75
N ALA A 115 2.47 -14.63 1.45
CA ALA A 115 1.90 -13.39 0.93
C ALA A 115 0.42 -13.31 1.35
N PRO A 116 -0.07 -12.12 1.77
CA PRO A 116 -1.48 -11.97 2.08
C PRO A 116 -2.33 -12.26 0.84
N GLU A 117 -3.56 -12.74 1.07
CA GLU A 117 -4.50 -13.01 -0.01
C GLU A 117 -4.62 -11.80 -0.94
N GLY A 118 -4.58 -12.05 -2.25
CA GLY A 118 -4.64 -10.99 -3.28
C GLY A 118 -3.31 -10.34 -3.68
N VAL A 119 -2.22 -10.45 -2.90
CA VAL A 119 -0.88 -9.98 -3.34
C VAL A 119 -0.24 -10.91 -4.38
N GLY A 120 -0.63 -12.19 -4.37
CA GLY A 120 -0.13 -13.22 -5.30
C GLY A 120 -0.45 -12.97 -6.78
N GLY A 121 -1.21 -11.93 -7.10
CA GLY A 121 -1.65 -11.62 -8.45
C GLY A 121 -2.90 -12.41 -8.80
N GLY A 122 -3.95 -11.68 -9.16
CA GLY A 122 -5.16 -12.19 -9.78
C GLY A 122 -4.89 -12.76 -11.18
N GLU A 123 -4.03 -13.77 -11.27
CA GLU A 123 -4.01 -14.66 -12.41
C GLU A 123 -4.97 -15.81 -12.12
N LYS A 124 -6.28 -15.56 -12.21
CA LYS A 124 -7.19 -16.60 -12.74
C LYS A 124 -6.87 -16.96 -14.21
N MET A 125 -5.76 -16.44 -14.76
CA MET A 125 -5.13 -16.84 -16.02
C MET A 125 -3.88 -17.75 -15.82
N PHE A 126 -3.45 -18.04 -14.59
CA PHE A 126 -2.42 -19.03 -14.29
C PHE A 126 -2.85 -19.83 -13.06
N GLU A 127 -3.36 -21.02 -13.34
CA GLU A 127 -3.93 -21.95 -12.37
C GLU A 127 -3.02 -22.25 -11.18
N HIS A 128 -3.71 -22.44 -10.05
CA HIS A 128 -3.21 -22.95 -8.79
C HIS A 128 -2.32 -24.18 -8.97
N ASN A 129 -1.03 -24.02 -8.66
CA ASN A 129 -0.23 -25.11 -8.13
C ASN A 129 0.26 -24.69 -6.74
N HIS A 130 -0.40 -25.22 -5.71
CA HIS A 130 0.19 -25.34 -4.38
C HIS A 130 1.34 -26.35 -4.46
N ALA A 131 2.48 -25.92 -5.02
CA ALA A 131 3.71 -26.65 -4.90
C ALA A 131 4.16 -26.51 -3.44
N VAL A 132 3.88 -27.53 -2.64
CA VAL A 132 4.52 -27.76 -1.34
C VAL A 132 6.03 -27.67 -1.59
N GLY A 133 6.66 -26.61 -1.07
CA GLY A 133 8.05 -26.29 -1.36
C GLY A 133 8.95 -27.48 -1.07
N GLN A 134 9.62 -28.00 -2.10
CA GLN A 134 10.71 -28.94 -1.86
C GLN A 134 11.82 -28.19 -1.11
N PRO A 135 12.41 -28.79 -0.06
CA PRO A 135 13.54 -28.19 0.63
C PRO A 135 14.67 -27.97 -0.38
N LEU A 136 15.09 -26.72 -0.55
CA LEU A 136 16.19 -26.34 -1.42
C LEU A 136 17.47 -27.08 -0.99
N PRO A 137 18.31 -27.56 -1.93
CA PRO A 137 19.57 -28.18 -1.59
C PRO A 137 20.48 -27.17 -0.88
N HIS A 138 20.87 -27.48 0.36
CA HIS A 138 21.70 -26.66 1.26
C HIS A 138 23.14 -26.38 0.76
N THR A 139 23.45 -26.65 -0.52
CA THR A 139 24.83 -26.75 -1.03
C THR A 139 25.38 -25.48 -1.69
N LEU A 140 24.65 -24.36 -1.73
CA LEU A 140 25.13 -23.13 -2.40
C LEU A 140 25.88 -22.14 -1.48
N TYR A 141 25.98 -22.39 -0.17
CA TYR A 141 26.70 -21.51 0.76
C TYR A 141 28.10 -22.04 1.09
N SER A 142 28.97 -22.10 0.09
CA SER A 142 30.37 -22.55 0.25
C SER A 142 31.31 -21.44 -0.22
N GLY A 143 31.71 -20.52 0.67
CA GLY A 143 32.86 -19.67 0.34
C GLY A 143 33.13 -18.42 1.17
N THR A 144 32.20 -17.87 1.94
CA THR A 144 32.47 -16.68 2.76
C THR A 144 32.67 -17.05 4.24
N PRO A 145 33.69 -16.49 4.91
CA PRO A 145 33.96 -16.78 6.31
C PRO A 145 32.82 -16.27 7.19
N SER A 146 31.95 -17.20 7.60
CA SER A 146 31.08 -17.23 8.79
C SER A 146 30.91 -15.88 9.51
N ALA A 147 30.27 -14.92 8.84
CA ALA A 147 29.50 -13.92 9.56
C ALA A 147 28.25 -14.67 10.04
N PRO A 148 27.91 -14.64 11.34
CA PRO A 148 26.73 -15.34 11.82
C PRO A 148 25.50 -14.72 11.17
N LEU A 149 24.99 -15.38 10.13
CA LEU A 149 23.66 -15.18 9.56
C LEU A 149 22.65 -15.39 10.68
N ARG A 150 21.73 -14.44 10.89
CA ARG A 150 20.83 -14.48 12.05
C ARG A 150 19.37 -14.75 11.71
N PHE A 151 18.88 -14.44 10.49
CA PHE A 151 17.50 -14.71 10.09
C PHE A 151 17.36 -14.98 8.58
N THR A 152 16.76 -16.11 8.21
CA THR A 152 16.34 -16.38 6.83
C THR A 152 14.82 -16.43 6.77
N ILE A 153 14.21 -15.56 5.97
CA ILE A 153 12.75 -15.47 5.77
C ILE A 153 12.44 -15.92 4.34
N ARG A 154 11.83 -17.09 4.19
CA ARG A 154 11.29 -17.55 2.91
C ARG A 154 9.92 -16.94 2.69
N THR A 155 9.64 -16.49 1.48
CA THR A 155 8.35 -15.84 1.19
C THR A 155 7.83 -16.14 -0.20
N SER A 156 6.51 -16.20 -0.33
CA SER A 156 5.80 -16.26 -1.61
C SER A 156 5.55 -14.87 -2.23
N ILE A 157 5.93 -13.79 -1.56
CA ILE A 157 5.83 -12.43 -2.10
C ILE A 157 6.72 -12.29 -3.33
N ARG A 158 6.18 -11.68 -4.40
CA ARG A 158 6.95 -11.45 -5.63
C ARG A 158 8.14 -10.55 -5.36
N PHE A 159 9.32 -10.97 -5.80
CA PHE A 159 10.59 -10.25 -5.61
C PHE A 159 10.52 -8.74 -5.93
N PRO A 160 9.91 -8.26 -7.05
CA PRO A 160 9.85 -6.82 -7.34
C PRO A 160 9.06 -6.03 -6.30
N LEU A 161 7.98 -6.61 -5.75
CA LEU A 161 7.15 -5.96 -4.73
C LEU A 161 7.91 -5.87 -3.41
N LEU A 162 8.51 -6.98 -2.96
CA LEU A 162 9.29 -6.99 -1.72
C LEU A 162 10.49 -6.04 -1.82
N ARG A 163 11.19 -6.03 -2.96
CA ARG A 163 12.28 -5.08 -3.21
C ARG A 163 11.82 -3.62 -3.14
N ALA A 164 10.64 -3.29 -3.68
CA ALA A 164 10.11 -1.93 -3.63
C ALA A 164 9.73 -1.52 -2.20
N VAL A 165 9.12 -2.42 -1.43
CA VAL A 165 8.82 -2.19 0.00
C VAL A 165 10.10 -1.99 0.80
N LEU A 166 11.10 -2.87 0.65
CA LEU A 166 12.38 -2.71 1.33
C LEU A 166 13.05 -1.40 0.94
N LEU A 167 13.10 -1.04 -0.35
CA LEU A 167 13.66 0.25 -0.77
C LEU A 167 12.93 1.42 -0.11
N TYR A 168 11.60 1.37 -0.03
CA TYR A 168 10.81 2.39 0.67
C TYR A 168 11.22 2.51 2.14
N LEU A 169 11.41 1.40 2.86
CA LEU A 169 11.84 1.45 4.27
C LEU A 169 13.21 2.12 4.45
N TYR A 170 14.12 2.00 3.47
CA TYR A 170 15.43 2.64 3.53
C TYR A 170 15.41 4.12 3.14
N THR A 171 14.50 4.52 2.25
CA THR A 171 14.63 5.77 1.49
C THR A 171 13.39 6.67 1.55
N SER A 172 12.30 6.14 2.10
CA SER A 172 10.94 6.70 2.06
C SER A 172 10.45 7.00 0.63
N HIS A 173 11.07 6.39 -0.38
CA HIS A 173 10.74 6.60 -1.79
C HIS A 173 10.22 5.31 -2.43
N ILE A 174 9.08 5.42 -3.11
CA ILE A 174 8.51 4.36 -3.94
C ILE A 174 7.87 4.99 -5.19
N SER A 175 7.95 4.27 -6.30
CA SER A 175 7.32 4.68 -7.56
C SER A 175 6.16 3.76 -7.88
N PHE A 176 4.98 4.35 -8.11
CA PHE A 176 3.77 3.61 -8.42
C PHE A 176 3.44 3.67 -9.91
N LEU A 177 2.77 2.63 -10.39
CA LEU A 177 2.13 2.67 -11.70
C LEU A 177 0.97 3.64 -11.68
N THR A 178 0.93 4.53 -12.66
CA THR A 178 -0.12 5.54 -12.81
C THR A 178 -1.21 5.13 -13.79
N SER A 179 -1.02 4.07 -14.59
CA SER A 179 -2.01 3.61 -15.56
C SER A 179 -1.98 2.09 -15.77
N PRO A 180 -3.14 1.43 -15.93
CA PRO A 180 -3.24 -0.01 -16.20
C PRO A 180 -2.87 -0.40 -17.64
N LYS A 181 -2.62 0.54 -18.55
CA LYS A 181 -2.35 0.25 -19.97
C LYS A 181 -1.02 -0.47 -20.22
N VAL A 182 -0.20 -0.68 -19.19
CA VAL A 182 1.07 -1.39 -19.30
C VAL A 182 0.79 -2.90 -19.34
N LYS A 183 0.39 -3.40 -20.51
CA LYS A 183 -0.08 -4.78 -20.75
C LYS A 183 0.92 -5.86 -20.38
N HIS A 184 2.21 -5.53 -20.37
CA HIS A 184 3.27 -6.40 -19.89
C HIS A 184 4.32 -5.51 -19.24
N ILE A 185 4.23 -5.35 -17.92
CA ILE A 185 5.44 -5.03 -17.17
C ILE A 185 6.15 -6.36 -17.04
N ASP A 186 6.82 -6.76 -18.11
CA ASP A 186 7.96 -7.63 -17.97
C ASP A 186 8.90 -6.82 -17.09
N PHE A 187 8.87 -7.06 -15.78
CA PHE A 187 9.84 -6.49 -14.86
C PHE A 187 11.17 -6.99 -15.42
N PRO A 188 11.93 -6.17 -16.19
CA PRO A 188 13.12 -6.68 -16.81
C PRO A 188 13.94 -7.22 -15.66
N LEU A 189 14.28 -8.52 -15.72
CA LEU A 189 15.14 -9.14 -14.72
C LEU A 189 16.33 -8.19 -14.63
N LEU A 190 16.45 -7.49 -13.50
CA LEU A 190 17.49 -6.51 -13.25
C LEU A 190 18.81 -7.28 -13.04
N ASP A 191 19.25 -7.94 -14.10
CA ASP A 191 20.45 -8.78 -14.16
C ASP A 191 21.62 -7.97 -14.73
N ALA A 192 21.48 -6.65 -14.90
CA ALA A 192 22.56 -5.76 -15.27
C ALA A 192 23.22 -5.21 -13.99
N PRO A 193 24.31 -5.81 -13.48
CA PRO A 193 24.99 -5.40 -12.23
C PRO A 193 25.64 -4.02 -12.29
N ASN A 194 25.62 -3.34 -13.45
CA ASN A 194 26.51 -2.22 -13.73
C ASN A 194 25.84 -0.84 -13.70
N THR A 195 24.52 -0.76 -13.51
CA THR A 195 23.82 0.52 -13.36
C THR A 195 22.81 0.44 -12.22
N PRO A 196 23.00 1.18 -11.11
CA PRO A 196 22.00 1.27 -10.05
C PRO A 196 20.82 2.10 -10.57
N SER A 197 19.91 1.46 -11.30
CA SER A 197 18.64 2.07 -11.69
C SER A 197 17.61 1.88 -10.60
N LEU A 198 16.80 2.90 -10.37
CA LEU A 198 15.60 2.81 -9.54
C LEU A 198 14.77 1.59 -9.97
N PRO A 199 14.15 0.88 -9.00
CA PRO A 199 13.27 -0.22 -9.36
C PRO A 199 12.15 0.31 -10.26
N PRO A 200 11.65 -0.52 -11.19
CA PRO A 200 10.50 -0.15 -12.00
C PRO A 200 9.30 0.19 -11.10
N PRO A 201 8.40 1.06 -11.57
CA PRO A 201 7.19 1.39 -10.84
C PRO A 201 6.36 0.12 -10.57
N VAL A 202 5.78 0.05 -9.38
CA VAL A 202 5.03 -1.12 -8.89
C VAL A 202 3.53 -0.85 -8.85
N PRO A 203 2.67 -1.88 -9.00
CA PRO A 203 1.23 -1.70 -8.87
C PRO A 203 0.87 -1.30 -7.43
N PRO A 204 0.02 -0.28 -7.24
CA PRO A 204 -0.26 0.25 -5.90
C PRO A 204 -1.07 -0.71 -5.02
N LEU A 205 -2.03 -1.48 -5.58
CA LEU A 205 -2.87 -2.39 -4.78
C LEU A 205 -2.06 -3.48 -4.03
N PRO A 206 -1.17 -4.27 -4.67
CA PRO A 206 -0.35 -5.23 -3.94
C PRO A 206 0.57 -4.57 -2.90
N ILE A 207 1.04 -3.34 -3.15
CA ILE A 207 1.86 -2.60 -2.16
C ILE A 207 1.01 -2.18 -0.96
N TYR A 208 -0.22 -1.73 -1.18
CA TYR A 208 -1.16 -1.41 -0.09
C TYR A 208 -1.35 -2.63 0.81
N LEU A 209 -1.64 -3.80 0.22
CA LEU A 209 -1.86 -5.05 0.97
C LEU A 209 -0.60 -5.48 1.75
N LEU A 210 0.59 -5.32 1.15
CA LEU A 210 1.86 -5.58 1.84
C LEU A 210 2.13 -4.58 2.96
N ALA A 211 1.80 -3.30 2.76
CA ALA A 211 1.99 -2.26 3.77
C ALA A 211 1.08 -2.48 4.97
N GLU A 212 -0.17 -2.91 4.75
CA GLU A 212 -1.09 -3.31 5.80
C GLU A 212 -0.58 -4.57 6.52
N TYR A 213 -0.17 -5.61 5.77
CA TYR A 213 0.36 -6.85 6.33
C TYR A 213 1.62 -6.63 7.19
N PHE A 214 2.54 -5.78 6.74
CA PHE A 214 3.76 -5.43 7.47
C PHE A 214 3.55 -4.30 8.50
N ASP A 215 2.33 -3.80 8.69
CA ASP A 215 2.03 -2.68 9.60
C ASP A 215 2.94 -1.46 9.35
N ILE A 216 2.84 -0.90 8.13
CA ILE A 216 3.57 0.29 7.66
C ILE A 216 2.54 1.36 7.22
N PRO A 217 1.94 2.12 8.16
CA PRO A 217 0.80 3.01 7.88
C PRO A 217 1.11 4.13 6.87
N SER A 218 2.36 4.62 6.85
CA SER A 218 2.79 5.65 5.91
C SER A 218 2.81 5.15 4.47
N LEU A 219 3.25 3.91 4.24
CA LEU A 219 3.24 3.29 2.91
C LEU A 219 1.83 2.92 2.48
N GLN A 220 0.99 2.46 3.42
CA GLN A 220 -0.42 2.15 3.19
C GLN A 220 -1.17 3.38 2.66
N SER A 221 -1.00 4.53 3.32
CA SER A 221 -1.62 5.80 2.90
C SER A 221 -1.17 6.23 1.49
N LEU A 222 0.15 6.16 1.22
CA LEU A 222 0.70 6.49 -0.09
C LEU A 222 0.21 5.54 -1.20
N ALA A 223 0.13 4.24 -0.91
CA ALA A 223 -0.35 3.24 -1.84
C ALA A 223 -1.86 3.40 -2.12
N LEU A 224 -2.66 3.79 -1.11
CA LEU A 224 -4.09 4.07 -1.27
C LEU A 224 -4.32 5.29 -2.18
N GLU A 225 -3.58 6.38 -1.97
CA GLU A 225 -3.63 7.58 -2.82
C GLU A 225 -3.21 7.26 -4.27
N ALA A 226 -2.12 6.49 -4.43
CA ALA A 226 -1.66 6.04 -5.74
C ALA A 226 -2.68 5.11 -6.42
N TYR A 227 -3.35 4.24 -5.66
CA TYR A 227 -4.40 3.38 -6.17
C TYR A 227 -5.63 4.16 -6.62
N SER A 228 -6.05 5.16 -5.86
CA SER A 228 -7.10 6.11 -6.27
C SER A 228 -6.77 6.77 -7.61
N SER A 229 -5.55 7.29 -7.74
CA SER A 229 -5.06 7.91 -8.97
C SER A 229 -5.01 6.91 -10.13
N PHE A 230 -4.58 5.67 -9.85
CA PHE A 230 -4.54 4.58 -10.83
C PHE A 230 -5.94 4.22 -11.35
N LEU A 231 -6.94 4.11 -10.47
CA LEU A 231 -8.33 3.84 -10.85
C LEU A 231 -8.92 4.97 -11.70
N LEU A 232 -8.67 6.23 -11.33
CA LEU A 232 -9.11 7.41 -12.08
C LEU A 232 -8.47 7.52 -13.47
N SER A 233 -7.26 6.99 -13.65
CA SER A 233 -6.54 7.04 -14.94
C SER A 233 -7.17 6.18 -16.05
N SER A 234 -7.97 5.19 -15.68
CA SER A 234 -8.58 4.21 -16.59
C SER A 234 -9.90 3.72 -16.00
N PRO A 235 -10.94 4.57 -16.06
CA PRO A 235 -12.14 4.47 -15.25
C PRO A 235 -12.96 3.18 -15.42
N SER A 236 -12.95 2.56 -16.60
CA SER A 236 -14.05 1.67 -16.97
C SER A 236 -13.85 0.20 -16.51
N PRO A 237 -12.97 -0.63 -17.09
CA PRO A 237 -12.93 -2.05 -16.72
C PRO A 237 -12.26 -2.31 -15.36
N THR A 238 -11.25 -1.53 -15.00
CA THR A 238 -10.45 -1.78 -13.79
C THR A 238 -11.22 -1.45 -12.52
N LEU A 239 -11.91 -0.30 -12.48
CA LEU A 239 -12.76 0.06 -11.35
C LEU A 239 -13.93 -0.90 -11.22
N PHE A 240 -14.54 -1.29 -12.35
CA PHE A 240 -15.62 -2.27 -12.36
C PHE A 240 -15.20 -3.59 -11.72
N LEU A 241 -14.07 -4.16 -12.13
CA LEU A 241 -13.57 -5.42 -11.55
C LEU A 241 -13.23 -5.27 -10.07
N SER A 242 -12.71 -4.11 -9.68
CA SER A 242 -12.33 -3.82 -8.29
C SER A 242 -13.53 -3.81 -7.33
N LEU A 243 -14.72 -3.45 -7.80
CA LEU A 243 -15.97 -3.52 -6.99
C LEU A 243 -16.32 -4.94 -6.55
N PHE A 244 -15.88 -5.95 -7.31
CA PHE A 244 -16.22 -7.36 -7.07
C PHE A 244 -15.03 -8.18 -6.56
N ASP A 245 -13.86 -7.57 -6.45
CA ASP A 245 -12.69 -8.22 -5.87
C ASP A 245 -12.98 -8.55 -4.40
N SER A 246 -12.88 -9.82 -4.03
CA SER A 246 -13.04 -10.26 -2.65
C SER A 246 -11.95 -9.69 -1.75
N THR A 247 -10.74 -9.52 -2.29
CA THR A 247 -9.61 -8.93 -1.57
C THR A 247 -9.97 -7.52 -1.14
N ILE A 248 -10.42 -6.68 -2.07
CA ILE A 248 -10.79 -5.29 -1.79
C ILE A 248 -11.91 -5.22 -0.75
N ALA A 249 -12.89 -6.11 -0.81
CA ALA A 249 -13.98 -6.16 0.16
C ALA A 249 -13.55 -6.52 1.59
N LEU A 250 -12.40 -7.19 1.77
CA LEU A 250 -11.84 -7.50 3.10
C LEU A 250 -11.16 -6.27 3.74
N HIS A 251 -10.78 -5.27 2.94
CA HIS A 251 -10.06 -4.08 3.41
C HIS A 251 -10.97 -2.85 3.32
N SER A 252 -11.46 -2.38 4.47
CA SER A 252 -12.46 -1.30 4.55
C SER A 252 -12.07 -0.04 3.78
N ASP A 253 -10.81 0.37 3.86
CA ASP A 253 -10.35 1.63 3.26
C ASP A 253 -10.30 1.55 1.74
N LEU A 254 -9.90 0.39 1.20
CA LEU A 254 -9.95 0.13 -0.24
C LEU A 254 -11.40 0.04 -0.73
N HIS A 255 -12.25 -0.67 0.01
CA HIS A 255 -13.65 -0.84 -0.34
C HIS A 255 -14.40 0.51 -0.36
N GLU A 256 -14.21 1.33 0.67
CA GLU A 256 -14.78 2.68 0.74
C GLU A 256 -14.27 3.57 -0.38
N LEU A 257 -12.96 3.53 -0.69
CA LEU A 257 -12.39 4.26 -1.82
C LEU A 257 -13.06 3.87 -3.15
N VAL A 258 -13.17 2.57 -3.42
CA VAL A 258 -13.77 2.06 -4.67
C VAL A 258 -15.24 2.43 -4.76
N LEU A 259 -16.02 2.30 -3.68
CA LEU A 259 -17.41 2.74 -3.63
C LEU A 259 -17.54 4.24 -3.84
N ASP A 260 -16.66 5.05 -3.25
CA ASP A 260 -16.71 6.49 -3.38
C ASP A 260 -16.40 6.98 -4.80
N LEU A 261 -15.45 6.33 -5.48
CA LEU A 261 -15.13 6.59 -6.88
C LEU A 261 -16.28 6.16 -7.80
N ALA A 262 -16.82 4.96 -7.59
CA ALA A 262 -17.95 4.41 -8.35
C ALA A 262 -19.24 5.23 -8.14
N SER A 263 -19.40 5.87 -6.98
CA SER A 263 -20.56 6.71 -6.65
C SER A 263 -20.51 8.11 -7.26
N SER A 264 -19.50 8.43 -8.08
CA SER A 264 -19.55 9.65 -8.89
C SER A 264 -20.52 9.47 -10.05
N ALA A 265 -21.35 10.49 -10.35
CA ALA A 265 -22.43 10.38 -11.32
C ALA A 265 -21.92 10.01 -12.73
N GLU A 266 -20.76 10.55 -13.11
CA GLU A 266 -20.10 10.29 -14.39
C GLU A 266 -19.64 8.84 -14.48
N MET A 267 -18.90 8.37 -13.46
CA MET A 267 -18.38 7.01 -13.41
C MET A 267 -19.49 5.97 -13.36
N TRP A 268 -20.54 6.21 -12.57
CA TRP A 268 -21.67 5.30 -12.49
C TRP A 268 -22.42 5.16 -13.82
N ALA A 269 -22.49 6.22 -14.63
CA ALA A 269 -23.06 6.14 -15.96
C ALA A 269 -22.23 5.25 -16.89
N GLU A 270 -20.90 5.36 -16.85
CA GLU A 270 -19.98 4.51 -17.62
C GLU A 270 -20.05 3.04 -17.17
N LEU A 271 -19.95 2.79 -15.87
CA LEU A 271 -19.99 1.43 -15.29
C LEU A 271 -21.30 0.70 -15.64
N ARG A 272 -22.44 1.40 -15.65
CA ARG A 272 -23.73 0.83 -16.12
C ARG A 272 -23.73 0.47 -17.60
N GLY A 273 -22.97 1.21 -18.42
CA GLY A 273 -22.74 0.90 -19.82
C GLY A 273 -21.99 -0.41 -19.98
N GLU A 274 -20.79 -0.48 -19.41
CA GLU A 274 -19.93 -1.68 -19.47
C GLU A 274 -20.60 -2.91 -18.88
N TRP A 275 -21.34 -2.75 -17.78
CA TRP A 275 -22.04 -3.87 -17.17
C TRP A 275 -23.05 -4.51 -18.12
N ARG A 276 -23.83 -3.72 -18.87
CA ARG A 276 -24.79 -4.27 -19.83
C ARG A 276 -24.11 -5.12 -20.91
N GLU A 277 -22.89 -4.75 -21.28
CA GLU A 277 -22.09 -5.46 -22.28
C GLU A 277 -21.42 -6.71 -21.70
N ASN A 278 -20.83 -6.60 -20.50
CA ASN A 278 -20.03 -7.64 -19.87
C ASN A 278 -20.82 -8.55 -18.92
N ARG A 279 -22.13 -8.32 -18.75
CA ARG A 279 -23.00 -9.06 -17.81
C ARG A 279 -22.74 -10.56 -17.85
N ARG A 280 -22.67 -11.16 -19.05
CA ARG A 280 -22.51 -12.61 -19.25
C ARG A 280 -21.16 -13.16 -18.81
N GLU A 281 -20.08 -12.39 -18.94
CA GLU A 281 -18.75 -12.78 -18.50
C GLU A 281 -18.63 -12.66 -16.97
N VAL A 282 -19.35 -11.70 -16.41
CA VAL A 282 -19.46 -11.45 -14.96
C VAL A 282 -20.42 -12.42 -14.27
N LEU A 283 -21.26 -13.19 -14.99
CA LEU A 283 -22.21 -14.17 -14.39
C LEU A 283 -21.53 -15.34 -13.65
N GLY A 284 -20.20 -15.43 -13.63
CA GLY A 284 -19.48 -16.28 -12.67
C GLY A 284 -19.43 -15.69 -11.24
N ILE A 285 -19.87 -14.44 -11.06
CA ILE A 285 -19.98 -13.74 -9.79
C ILE A 285 -21.42 -13.89 -9.27
N ASP A 286 -21.53 -14.13 -7.96
CA ASP A 286 -22.78 -14.25 -7.22
C ASP A 286 -23.74 -13.07 -7.50
N GLU A 287 -24.93 -13.38 -8.02
CA GLU A 287 -25.96 -12.39 -8.38
C GLU A 287 -26.44 -11.60 -7.15
N GLU A 288 -26.42 -12.21 -5.96
CA GLU A 288 -26.78 -11.55 -4.71
C GLU A 288 -25.76 -10.48 -4.33
N ARG A 289 -24.47 -10.81 -4.40
CA ARG A 289 -23.38 -9.87 -4.13
C ARG A 289 -23.45 -8.68 -5.09
N TRP A 290 -23.77 -8.93 -6.36
CA TRP A 290 -23.94 -7.86 -7.33
C TRP A 290 -25.14 -6.95 -7.02
N ALA A 291 -26.31 -7.53 -6.73
CA ALA A 291 -27.51 -6.75 -6.43
C ALA A 291 -27.25 -5.82 -5.24
N TRP A 292 -26.59 -6.33 -4.21
CA TRP A 292 -26.16 -5.53 -3.07
C TRP A 292 -25.21 -4.39 -3.47
N THR A 293 -24.14 -4.67 -4.22
CA THR A 293 -23.18 -3.62 -4.63
C THR A 293 -23.85 -2.55 -5.49
N ARG A 294 -24.74 -2.93 -6.42
CA ARG A 294 -25.51 -1.98 -7.22
C ARG A 294 -26.37 -1.09 -6.32
N ASP A 295 -27.18 -1.70 -5.46
CA ASP A 295 -28.12 -0.96 -4.61
C ASP A 295 -27.36 0.00 -3.68
N GLU A 296 -26.19 -0.41 -3.18
CA GLU A 296 -25.32 0.43 -2.36
C GLU A 296 -24.73 1.61 -3.14
N VAL A 297 -24.20 1.40 -4.35
CA VAL A 297 -23.69 2.49 -5.19
C VAL A 297 -24.83 3.44 -5.60
N GLU A 298 -26.00 2.93 -5.99
CA GLU A 298 -27.15 3.75 -6.34
C GLU A 298 -27.63 4.60 -5.15
N ARG A 299 -27.65 4.01 -3.95
CA ARG A 299 -27.97 4.71 -2.71
C ARG A 299 -26.98 5.85 -2.46
N ARG A 300 -25.67 5.62 -2.60
CA ARG A 300 -24.64 6.65 -2.42
C ARG A 300 -24.75 7.77 -3.46
N VAL A 301 -24.98 7.42 -4.74
CA VAL A 301 -25.23 8.40 -5.81
C VAL A 301 -26.44 9.27 -5.48
N TRP A 302 -27.55 8.66 -5.04
CA TRP A 302 -28.76 9.39 -4.66
C TRP A 302 -28.52 10.33 -3.48
N VAL A 303 -27.86 9.86 -2.40
CA VAL A 303 -27.52 10.70 -1.24
C VAL A 303 -26.64 11.88 -1.66
N ARG A 304 -25.61 11.67 -2.49
CA ARG A 304 -24.76 12.76 -2.99
C ARG A 304 -25.55 13.77 -3.82
N ALA A 305 -26.48 13.30 -4.65
CA ALA A 305 -27.33 14.19 -5.45
C ALA A 305 -28.29 15.03 -4.58
N GLU A 306 -28.92 14.43 -3.56
CA GLU A 306 -29.79 15.16 -2.63
C GLU A 306 -29.01 16.16 -1.77
N MET A 307 -27.83 15.78 -1.27
CA MET A 307 -26.95 16.70 -0.54
C MET A 307 -26.49 17.87 -1.43
N GLY A 308 -26.21 17.61 -2.71
CA GLY A 308 -25.88 18.66 -3.68
C GLY A 308 -27.03 19.64 -3.92
N LYS A 309 -28.27 19.15 -4.06
CA LYS A 309 -29.47 20.01 -4.18
C LYS A 309 -29.69 20.85 -2.93
N ALA A 310 -29.57 20.25 -1.74
CA ALA A 310 -29.75 20.95 -0.48
C ALA A 310 -28.73 22.09 -0.30
N ALA A 311 -27.46 21.83 -0.65
CA ALA A 311 -26.40 22.83 -0.61
C ALA A 311 -26.63 23.98 -1.60
N GLU A 312 -27.12 23.67 -2.80
CA GLU A 312 -27.45 24.68 -3.81
C GLU A 312 -28.65 25.54 -3.38
N GLU A 313 -29.71 24.93 -2.84
CA GLU A 313 -30.85 25.69 -2.29
C GLU A 313 -30.42 26.59 -1.12
N GLU A 314 -29.49 26.15 -0.27
CA GLU A 314 -28.93 26.98 0.81
C GLU A 314 -28.14 28.17 0.24
N ARG A 315 -27.34 27.96 -0.80
CA ARG A 315 -26.62 29.02 -1.51
C ARG A 315 -27.58 30.04 -2.13
N GLU A 316 -28.67 29.60 -2.77
CA GLU A 316 -29.70 30.48 -3.31
C GLU A 316 -30.44 31.27 -2.21
N ARG A 317 -30.74 30.65 -1.06
CA ARG A 317 -31.31 31.32 0.11
C ARG A 317 -30.37 32.39 0.67
N GLU A 318 -29.06 32.13 0.70
CA GLU A 318 -28.07 33.10 1.16
C GLU A 318 -27.93 34.27 0.18
N GLU A 319 -27.89 34.01 -1.13
CA GLU A 319 -27.85 35.05 -2.15
C GLU A 319 -29.10 35.93 -2.15
N THR A 320 -30.29 35.33 -2.04
CA THR A 320 -31.55 36.09 -1.94
C THR A 320 -31.56 36.94 -0.68
N ARG A 321 -31.12 36.41 0.47
CA ARG A 321 -30.97 37.18 1.71
C ARG A 321 -29.99 38.35 1.55
N LYS A 322 -28.83 38.14 0.91
CA LYS A 322 -27.85 39.20 0.60
C LYS A 322 -28.45 40.28 -0.30
N ARG A 323 -29.22 39.91 -1.33
CA ARG A 323 -29.92 40.85 -2.21
C ARG A 323 -30.96 41.67 -1.44
N THR A 324 -31.78 41.03 -0.62
CA THR A 324 -32.79 41.73 0.21
C THR A 324 -32.13 42.71 1.17
N LEU A 325 -31.04 42.32 1.84
CA LEU A 325 -30.29 43.23 2.72
C LEU A 325 -29.71 44.42 1.95
N ALA A 326 -29.14 44.19 0.76
CA ALA A 326 -28.64 45.28 -0.08
C ALA A 326 -29.76 46.27 -0.47
N THR A 327 -30.95 45.77 -0.84
CA THR A 327 -32.10 46.64 -1.15
C THR A 327 -32.53 47.49 0.05
N VAL A 328 -32.51 46.93 1.26
CA VAL A 328 -32.85 47.67 2.49
C VAL A 328 -31.80 48.72 2.87
N TRP A 329 -30.52 48.49 2.57
CA TRP A 329 -29.45 49.43 2.90
C TRP A 329 -29.30 50.59 1.92
N PHE A 330 -29.67 50.41 0.66
CA PHE A 330 -29.48 51.41 -0.41
C PHE A 330 -30.77 52.08 -0.91
N GLY A 331 -31.95 51.62 -0.46
CA GLY A 331 -33.25 52.21 -0.78
C GLY A 331 -33.78 53.08 0.35
#